data_AF-G5JIR0-F1
#
_entry.id   AF-G5JIR0-F1
#
_cell.length_a   1.000
_cell.length_b   1.000
_cell.length_c   1.000
_cell.angle_alpha   90.00
_cell.angle_beta   90.00
_cell.angle_gamma   90.00
#
_symmetry.space_group_name_H-M   'P 1'
#
loop_
_entity.id
_entity.type
_entity.pdbx_description
1 polymer ?
#
loop_
_entity_poly.entity_id
_entity_poly.type
_entity_poly.pdbx_seq_one_letter_code
_entity_poly.pdbx_strand_id
1 'polypeptide(L)' 'FSLKDRQQVETVTIDMHEPYMTLIKKLFPNAKIIIDRFHIVQLLNRALNSIRVAVM' A
#
# COMPACT_ATOMS: atom_id res chain seq x y z
N PHE A 1 18.28 5.03 -11.69
CA PHE A 1 18.52 3.61 -11.35
C PHE A 1 18.51 2.79 -12.61
N SER A 2 19.51 1.95 -12.79
CA SER A 2 19.58 0.99 -13.90
C SER A 2 18.51 -0.10 -13.72
N LEU A 3 18.19 -0.83 -14.79
CA LEU A 3 17.31 -2.01 -14.68
C LEU A 3 17.88 -3.06 -13.72
N LYS A 4 19.22 -3.18 -13.66
CA LYS A 4 19.94 -4.09 -12.76
C LYS A 4 19.70 -3.74 -11.29
N ASP A 5 19.57 -2.44 -10.96
CA ASP A 5 19.27 -2.02 -9.59
C ASP A 5 17.80 -2.28 -9.24
N ARG A 6 16.89 -2.04 -10.18
CA ARG A 6 15.44 -2.25 -9.98
C ARG A 6 15.06 -3.72 -9.82
N GLN A 7 15.80 -4.63 -10.46
CA GLN A 7 15.60 -6.07 -10.32
C GLN A 7 16.02 -6.61 -8.94
N GLN A 8 16.82 -5.85 -8.19
CA GLN A 8 17.27 -6.23 -6.84
C GLN A 8 16.30 -5.76 -5.74
N VAL A 9 15.26 -5.00 -6.08
CA VAL A 9 14.24 -4.59 -5.12
C VAL A 9 13.37 -5.79 -4.75
N GLU A 10 13.36 -6.14 -3.46
CA GLU A 10 12.59 -7.29 -2.95
C GLU A 10 11.15 -6.92 -2.59
N THR A 11 10.92 -5.71 -2.10
CA THR A 11 9.61 -5.27 -1.62
C THR A 11 9.35 -3.81 -1.94
N VAL A 12 8.11 -3.48 -2.31
CA VAL A 12 7.62 -2.11 -2.47
C VAL A 12 6.36 -1.95 -1.64
N THR A 13 6.32 -0.96 -0.76
CA THR A 13 5.09 -0.57 -0.05
C THR A 13 4.38 0.52 -0.85
N ILE A 14 3.08 0.34 -1.12
CA ILE A 14 2.27 1.29 -1.88
C ILE A 14 0.99 1.65 -1.15
N ASP A 15 0.42 2.79 -1.53
CA ASP A 15 -0.97 3.13 -1.23
C ASP A 15 -1.94 2.18 -1.95
N MET A 16 -3.20 2.13 -1.50
CA MET A 16 -4.27 1.26 -1.99
C MET A 16 -4.80 1.62 -3.39
N HIS A 17 -4.24 2.65 -4.04
CA HIS A 17 -4.67 3.11 -5.36
C HIS A 17 -4.15 2.19 -6.48
N GLU A 18 -5.09 1.56 -7.19
CA GLU A 18 -4.86 0.47 -8.16
C GLU A 18 -3.88 0.81 -9.32
N PRO A 19 -3.87 2.04 -9.89
CA PRO A 19 -2.89 2.43 -10.90
C PRO A 19 -1.42 2.29 -10.49
N TYR A 20 -1.08 2.43 -9.20
CA TYR A 20 0.28 2.22 -8.73
C TYR A 20 0.71 0.76 -8.87
N MET A 21 -0.21 -0.18 -8.73
CA MET A 21 0.10 -1.60 -8.80
C MET A 21 0.60 -1.99 -10.19
N THR A 22 -0.04 -1.46 -11.24
CA THR A 22 0.37 -1.67 -12.64
C THR A 22 1.71 -1.01 -12.94
N LEU A 23 1.94 0.20 -12.43
CA LEU A 23 3.22 0.92 -12.60
C LEU A 23 4.39 0.19 -11.91
N ILE A 24 4.19 -0.22 -10.65
CA ILE A 24 5.23 -0.87 -9.85
C ILE A 24 5.60 -2.23 -10.43
N LYS A 25 4.64 -3.02 -10.93
CA LYS A 25 4.95 -4.28 -11.63
C LYS A 25 5.83 -4.08 -12.87
N LYS A 26 5.67 -2.97 -13.60
CA LYS A 26 6.50 -2.65 -14.77
C LYS A 26 7.90 -2.18 -14.36
N LEU A 27 8.02 -1.42 -13.27
CA LEU A 27 9.29 -0.84 -12.82
C LEU A 27 10.13 -1.81 -11.98
N PHE A 28 9.50 -2.64 -11.16
CA PHE A 28 10.10 -3.55 -10.18
C PHE A 28 9.46 -4.95 -10.30
N PRO A 29 9.76 -5.69 -11.39
CA PRO A 29 9.07 -6.94 -11.70
C PRO A 29 9.29 -8.05 -10.65
N ASN A 30 10.40 -7.99 -9.90
CA ASN A 30 10.75 -8.98 -8.88
C ASN A 30 10.27 -8.60 -7.47
N ALA A 31 9.78 -7.37 -7.28
CA ALA A 31 9.44 -6.88 -5.96
C ALA A 31 8.05 -7.36 -5.53
N LYS A 32 7.93 -7.78 -4.27
CA LYS A 32 6.64 -8.05 -3.63
C LYS A 32 5.95 -6.73 -3.30
N ILE A 33 4.70 -6.62 -3.69
CA ILE A 33 3.88 -5.42 -3.43
C ILE A 33 3.20 -5.60 -2.07
N ILE A 34 3.43 -4.64 -1.16
CA ILE A 34 2.84 -4.58 0.17
C ILE A 34 1.93 -3.35 0.21
N ILE A 35 0.71 -3.51 0.72
CA ILE A 35 -0.18 -2.37 0.97
C ILE A 35 0.24 -1.68 2.27
N ASP A 36 0.29 -0.36 2.27
CA ASP A 36 0.57 0.41 3.47
C ASP A 36 -0.48 0.13 4.56
N ARG A 37 0.00 -0.44 5.67
CA ARG A 37 -0.81 -0.83 6.83
C ARG A 37 -1.40 0.37 7.55
N PHE A 38 -0.81 1.56 7.41
CA PHE A 38 -1.34 2.77 8.03
C PHE A 38 -2.76 3.06 7.55
N HIS A 39 -3.05 2.92 6.24
CA HIS A 39 -4.38 3.14 5.70
C HIS A 39 -5.42 2.16 6.25
N ILE A 40 -5.03 0.89 6.44
CA ILE A 40 -5.91 -0.13 7.05
C ILE A 40 -6.25 0.25 8.50
N VAL A 41 -5.24 0.57 9.29
CA VAL A 41 -5.42 0.96 10.71
C VAL A 41 -6.25 2.25 10.80
N GLN A 42 -5.99 3.23 9.93
CA GLN A 42 -6.74 4.48 9.87
C GLN A 42 -8.21 4.26 9.50
N LEU A 43 -8.49 3.39 8.53
CA LEU A 43 -9.85 3.06 8.10
C LEU A 43 -10.63 2.38 9.24
N LEU A 44 -10.02 1.41 9.92
CA LEU A 44 -10.61 0.74 11.07
C LEU A 44 -10.92 1.73 12.21
N ASN A 45 -9.95 2.59 12.55
CA ASN A 45 -10.15 3.60 13.59
C ASN A 45 -11.30 4.56 13.27
N ARG A 46 -11.42 4.99 12.01
CA ARG A 46 -12.54 5.85 11.57
C ARG A 46 -13.88 5.14 11.69
N ALA A 47 -13.97 3.88 11.26
CA ALA A 47 -15.18 3.09 11.37
C ALA A 47 -15.62 2.90 12.82
N LEU A 48 -14.69 2.52 13.70
CA LEU A 48 -14.95 2.37 15.13
C LEU A 48 -15.36 3.69 15.78
N ASN A 49 -14.68 4.79 15.44
CA ASN A 49 -15.02 6.11 15.97
C ASN A 49 -16.40 6.59 15.51
N SER A 50 -16.81 6.28 14.28
CA SER A 50 -18.16 6.60 13.79
C SER A 50 -19.24 5.91 14.62
N ILE A 51 -19.03 4.63 14.98
CA ILE A 51 -19.95 3.89 15.84
C ILE A 51 -19.97 4.50 17.24
N ARG A 52 -18.80 4.80 17.80
CA ARG A 52 -18.68 5.45 19.12
C ARG A 52 -19.47 6.75 19.19
N VAL A 53 -19.34 7.62 18.19
CA VAL A 53 -20.07 8.90 18.11
C VAL A 53 -21.57 8.71 17.89
N ALA A 54 -22.00 7.63 17.23
CA ALA A 54 -23.42 7.36 17.04
C ALA A 54 -24.12 6.82 18.31
N VAL A 55 -23.37 6.21 19.23
CA VAL A 55 -23.90 5.57 20.44
C VAL A 55 -23.85 6.49 21.67
N MET A 56 -22.84 7.37 21.75
CA MET A 56 -22.66 8.33 22.85
C MET A 56 -23.36 9.66 22.53
#